data_AF-A0A4P9W4M0-F1
#
_entry.id   AF-A0A4P9W4M0-F1
#
_cell.length_a   1.000
_cell.length_b   1.000
_cell.length_c   1.000
_cell.angle_alpha   90.00
_cell.angle_beta   90.00
_cell.angle_gamma   90.00
#
_symmetry.space_group_name_H-M   'P 1'
#
loop_
_entity.id
_entity.type
_entity.pdbx_description
1 polymer ?
#
loop_
_entity_poly.entity_id
_entity_poly.type
_entity_poly.pdbx_seq_one_letter_code
_entity_poly.pdbx_strand_id
1 'polypeptide(L)' 'VCRCAGISDISASIFGSTNPMNVARATIEALKNQRRPEMLARHRGKKAVDVEAMYYGG' A
#
# COMPACT_ATOMS: atom_id res chain seq x y z
N VAL A 1 -3.41 -10.53 9.73
CA VAL A 1 -4.03 -9.69 8.68
C VAL A 1 -3.30 -9.84 7.35
N CYS A 2 -2.04 -9.41 7.22
CA CYS A 2 -1.31 -9.41 5.93
C CYS A 2 -1.17 -10.79 5.27
N ARG A 3 -0.83 -11.83 6.05
CA ARG A 3 -0.77 -13.21 5.54
C ARG A 3 -2.11 -13.72 4.98
N CYS A 4 -3.22 -13.38 5.64
CA CYS A 4 -4.57 -13.73 5.16
C CYS A 4 -4.97 -12.92 3.92
N ALA A 5 -4.41 -11.73 3.74
CA ALA A 5 -4.66 -10.86 2.60
C ALA A 5 -3.75 -11.19 1.38
N GLY A 6 -2.86 -12.18 1.49
CA GLY A 6 -1.93 -12.57 0.42
C GLY A 6 -0.71 -11.66 0.27
N ILE A 7 -0.41 -10.82 1.27
CA ILE A 7 0.75 -9.92 1.26
C ILE A 7 1.97 -10.69 1.81
N SER A 8 2.97 -10.91 0.97
CA SER A 8 4.24 -11.58 1.33
C SER A 8 5.22 -10.62 1.99
N ASP A 9 5.30 -9.39 1.49
CA ASP A 9 6.33 -8.43 1.85
C ASP A 9 5.70 -7.13 2.37
N ILE A 10 5.91 -6.85 3.65
CA ILE A 10 5.43 -5.63 4.29
C ILE A 10 6.28 -5.31 5.53
N SER A 11 6.51 -4.01 5.74
CA SER A 11 7.03 -3.48 7.00
C SER A 11 6.04 -2.47 7.55
N ALA A 12 5.73 -2.55 8.85
CA ALA A 12 4.80 -1.65 9.51
C ALA A 12 5.26 -1.34 10.93
N SER A 13 5.03 -0.10 11.37
CA SER A 13 5.27 0.37 12.72
C SER A 13 4.00 1.01 13.28
N ILE A 14 3.68 0.73 14.53
CA ILE A 14 2.48 1.26 15.19
C ILE A 14 2.91 2.45 16.05
N PHE A 15 2.36 3.63 15.77
CA PHE A 15 2.55 4.83 16.57
C PHE A 15 1.28 5.13 17.36
N GLY A 16 1.41 5.37 18.67
CA GLY A 16 0.27 5.64 19.57
C GLY A 16 -0.29 4.38 20.22
N SER A 17 -1.60 4.13 20.07
CA SER A 17 -2.28 3.04 20.78
C SER A 17 -1.95 1.67 20.18
N THR A 18 -1.57 0.72 21.03
CA THR A 18 -1.24 -0.66 20.68
C THR A 18 -2.38 -1.65 20.97
N ASN A 19 -3.62 -1.15 21.14
CA ASN A 19 -4.79 -2.01 21.37
C ASN A 19 -5.02 -2.93 20.14
N PRO A 20 -5.02 -4.27 20.30
CA PRO A 20 -5.13 -5.22 19.20
C PRO A 20 -6.33 -5.00 18.27
N MET A 21 -7.50 -4.65 18.82
CA MET A 21 -8.71 -4.40 18.03
C MET A 21 -8.54 -3.17 17.12
N ASN A 22 -7.96 -2.10 17.66
CA ASN A 22 -7.75 -0.86 16.92
C ASN A 22 -6.64 -1.03 15.88
N VAL A 23 -5.57 -1.75 16.21
CA VAL A 23 -4.49 -2.08 15.28
C VAL A 23 -5.02 -2.89 14.10
N ALA A 24 -5.87 -3.89 14.34
CA ALA A 24 -6.50 -4.67 13.26
C ALA A 24 -7.41 -3.81 12.37
N ARG A 25 -8.25 -2.96 12.97
CA ARG A 25 -9.12 -2.02 12.24
C ARG A 25 -8.32 -1.02 11.39
N ALA A 26 -7.32 -0.38 11.99
CA ALA A 26 -6.45 0.57 11.32
C ALA A 26 -5.69 -0.08 10.15
N THR A 27 -5.22 -1.33 10.34
CA THR A 27 -4.55 -2.07 9.26
C THR A 27 -5.49 -2.29 8.06
N ILE A 28 -6.73 -2.70 8.30
CA ILE A 28 -7.72 -2.92 7.23
C ILE A 28 -8.07 -1.60 6.53
N GLU A 29 -8.23 -0.53 7.29
CA GLU A 29 -8.51 0.80 6.74
C GLU A 29 -7.36 1.33 5.88
N ALA A 30 -6.11 1.16 6.34
CA ALA A 30 -4.92 1.53 5.59
C ALA A 30 -4.81 0.78 4.26
N LEU A 31 -5.13 -0.53 4.25
CA LEU A 31 -5.14 -1.34 3.02
C LEU A 31 -6.23 -0.89 2.04
N LYS A 32 -7.40 -0.44 2.53
CA LYS A 32 -8.48 0.07 1.67
C LYS A 32 -8.17 1.44 1.07
N ASN A 33 -7.47 2.29 1.80
CA ASN A 33 -7.18 3.68 1.40
C ASN A 33 -5.88 3.83 0.56
N GLN A 34 -5.39 2.73 -0.02
CA GLN A 34 -4.20 2.77 -0.88
C GLN A 34 -4.46 3.60 -2.15
N ARG A 35 -3.57 4.56 -2.43
CA ARG A 35 -3.64 5.39 -3.64
C ARG A 35 -2.90 4.71 -4.77
N ARG A 36 -3.59 4.46 -5.88
CA ARG A 36 -2.95 3.92 -7.09
C ARG A 36 -1.96 4.94 -7.70
N PRO A 37 -0.78 4.50 -8.14
CA PRO A 37 0.25 5.39 -8.71
C PRO A 37 -0.25 6.13 -9.96
N GLU A 38 -1.07 5.50 -10.78
CA GLU A 38 -1.69 6.12 -11.96
C GLU A 38 -2.57 7.32 -11.61
N MET A 39 -3.38 7.20 -10.54
CA MET A 39 -4.25 8.27 -10.07
C MET A 39 -3.44 9.47 -9.57
N LEU A 40 -2.33 9.20 -8.88
CA LEU A 40 -1.39 10.23 -8.43
C LEU A 40 -0.71 10.93 -9.61
N ALA A 41 -0.28 10.18 -10.61
CA ALA A 41 0.43 10.72 -11.76
C ALA A 41 -0.51 11.56 -12.65
N ARG A 42 -1.75 11.11 -12.87
CA ARG A 42 -2.81 11.90 -13.54
C ARG A 42 -3.08 13.21 -12.82
N HIS A 43 -3.22 13.19 -11.49
CA HIS A 43 -3.43 14.40 -10.70
C HIS A 43 -2.23 15.37 -10.79
N ARG A 44 -1.02 14.85 -10.95
CA ARG A 44 0.22 15.63 -11.08
C ARG A 44 0.62 15.96 -12.52
N GLY A 45 -0.17 15.55 -13.53
CA GLY A 45 0.16 15.73 -14.95
C GLY A 45 1.42 14.98 -15.41
N LYS A 46 1.83 13.92 -14.70
CA LYS A 46 3.01 13.10 -15.03
C LYS A 46 2.58 11.73 -15.55
N LYS A 47 3.40 11.09 -16.39
CA LYS A 47 3.21 9.66 -16.71
C LYS A 47 3.64 8.82 -15.50
N ALA A 48 2.76 7.94 -15.03
CA ALA A 48 3.16 6.84 -14.14
C ALA A 48 3.83 5.79 -15.03
N VAL A 49 5.10 5.51 -14.78
CA VAL A 49 5.82 4.42 -15.42
C VAL A 49 6.33 3.53 -14.30
N ASP A 50 5.94 2.26 -14.33
CA ASP A 50 6.53 1.27 -13.46
C ASP A 50 7.93 0.93 -14.00
N VAL A 51 8.95 1.31 -13.24
CA VAL A 51 10.35 1.22 -13.64
C VAL A 51 10.80 -0.23 -13.69
N GLU A 52 10.26 -1.09 -12.82
CA GLU A 52 10.57 -2.51 -12.77
C GLU A 52 10.01 -3.25 -13.98
N ALA A 53 8.73 -2.99 -14.31
CA ALA A 53 8.10 -3.55 -15.51
C ALA A 53 8.78 -3.10 -16.82
N MET A 54 9.29 -1.87 -16.88
CA MET A 54 10.03 -1.37 -18.04
C MET A 54 11.44 -1.95 -18.15
N TYR A 55 12.12 -2.16 -17.03
CA TYR A 55 13.50 -2.64 -17.01
C TYR A 55 13.59 -4.13 -17.38
N TYR A 56 12.64 -4.92 -16.87
CA TYR A 56 12.63 -6.36 -17.13
C TYR A 56 11.84 -6.77 -18.37
N GLY A 57 11.13 -5.84 -19.02
CA GLY A 57 10.40 -6.09 -20.27
C GLY A 57 9.39 -7.22 -20.10
N GLY A 58 8.18 -6.88 -19.69
CA GLY A 58 7.07 -7.85 -19.65
C GLY A 58 6.90 -8.62 -20.96
#